data_AF-A0ABD3ZBW0-F1
#
_entry.id   AF-A0ABD3ZBW0-F1
#
_cell.length_a   1.000
_cell.length_b   1.000
_cell.length_c   1.000
_cell.angle_alpha   90.00
_cell.angle_beta   90.00
_cell.angle_gamma   90.00
#
_symmetry.space_group_name_H-M   'P 1'
#
loop_
_entity.id
_entity.type
_entity.pdbx_description
1 polymer ?
#
loop_
_entity_poly.entity_id
_entity_poly.type
_entity_poly.pdbx_seq_one_letter_code
_entity_poly.pdbx_strand_id
1 'polypeptide(L)'
;MWPLLHDLAQQVVWYGQKYDEDDWKDLITALVAKTKKEEQRTAPGIGGGVVMFGQRTSKMRVSEMIDVIEAIYWFGSEQGVKFSEESSAVMRWAQQHNRSSAA
;
A
#
# COMPACT_ATOMS: atom_id res chain seq x y z
N MET A 1 0.93 5.50 7.02
CA MET A 1 1.22 4.44 6.03
C MET A 1 2.67 3.99 6.12
N TRP A 2 3.65 4.89 5.94
CA TRP A 2 5.08 4.56 5.88
C TRP A 2 5.64 3.63 6.97
N PRO A 3 5.29 3.76 8.26
CA PRO A 3 5.73 2.79 9.27
C PRO A 3 5.36 1.33 8.92
N LEU A 4 4.16 1.10 8.40
CA LEU A 4 3.72 -0.24 8.00
C LEU A 4 4.57 -0.77 6.82
N LEU A 5 4.88 0.10 5.86
CA LEU A 5 5.73 -0.24 4.71
C LEU A 5 7.16 -0.53 5.14
N HIS A 6 7.68 0.23 6.10
CA HIS A 6 8.99 -0.01 6.70
C HIS A 6 9.04 -1.39 7.37
N ASP A 7 8.02 -1.73 8.16
CA ASP A 7 7.92 -3.05 8.79
C ASP A 7 7.88 -4.18 7.75
N LEU A 8 7.16 -4.00 6.62
CA LEU A 8 7.19 -4.94 5.50
C LEU A 8 8.60 -5.07 4.90
N ALA A 9 9.24 -3.95 4.56
CA ALA A 9 10.56 -3.93 3.92
C ALA A 9 11.63 -4.63 4.77
N GLN A 10 11.56 -4.47 6.09
CA GLN A 10 12.49 -5.12 7.01
C GLN A 10 12.27 -6.63 7.11
N GLN A 11 11.02 -7.09 7.05
CA GLN A 11 10.65 -8.44 7.49
C GLN A 11 10.28 -9.40 6.35
N VAL A 12 9.80 -8.88 5.21
CA VAL A 12 9.27 -9.72 4.13
C VAL A 12 10.32 -9.94 3.04
N VAL A 13 10.52 -11.22 2.69
CA VAL A 13 11.18 -11.64 1.46
C VAL A 13 10.11 -12.19 0.52
N TRP A 14 9.87 -11.51 -0.60
CA TRP A 14 8.81 -11.83 -1.53
C TRP A 14 9.39 -12.44 -2.80
N TYR A 15 9.03 -13.69 -3.11
CA TYR A 15 9.61 -14.46 -4.22
C TYR A 15 11.14 -14.43 -4.28
N GLY A 16 11.80 -14.53 -3.12
CA GLY A 16 13.26 -14.55 -3.00
C GLY A 16 13.93 -13.17 -3.10
N GLN A 17 13.16 -12.08 -3.19
CA GLN A 17 13.68 -10.71 -3.24
C GLN A 17 13.20 -9.89 -2.03
N LYS A 18 14.04 -8.95 -1.59
CA LYS A 18 13.62 -7.88 -0.69
C LYS A 18 13.28 -6.64 -1.51
N TYR A 19 12.29 -5.91 -1.03
CA TYR A 19 11.79 -4.67 -1.60
C TYR A 19 11.88 -3.57 -0.54
N ASP A 20 12.16 -2.34 -0.97
CA ASP A 20 12.12 -1.18 -0.08
C ASP A 20 10.69 -0.68 0.14
N GLU A 21 10.54 0.39 0.94
CA GLU A 21 9.22 0.92 1.29
C GLU A 21 8.47 1.50 0.09
N ASP A 22 9.19 2.06 -0.89
CA ASP A 22 8.62 2.64 -2.10
C ASP A 22 8.11 1.53 -3.04
N ASP A 23 8.89 0.47 -3.22
CA ASP A 23 8.51 -0.73 -3.96
C ASP A 23 7.26 -1.39 -3.33
N TRP A 24 7.25 -1.56 -2.00
CA TRP A 24 6.08 -2.11 -1.30
C TRP A 24 4.84 -1.24 -1.46
N LYS A 25 5.00 0.09 -1.45
CA LYS A 25 3.88 1.02 -1.72
C LYS A 25 3.34 0.81 -3.13
N ASP A 26 4.19 0.62 -4.13
CA ASP A 26 3.75 0.37 -5.51
C ASP A 26 3.01 -0.97 -5.63
N LEU A 27 3.54 -2.03 -5.02
CA LEU A 27 2.89 -3.35 -5.00
C LEU A 27 1.50 -3.31 -4.34
N ILE A 28 1.40 -2.69 -3.17
CA ILE A 28 0.12 -2.66 -2.43
C ILE A 28 -0.89 -1.73 -3.10
N THR A 29 -0.47 -0.57 -3.60
CA THR A 29 -1.41 0.34 -4.30
C THR A 29 -1.90 -0.25 -5.63
N ALA A 30 -1.08 -1.03 -6.33
CA ALA A 30 -1.53 -1.81 -7.49
C ALA A 30 -2.56 -2.88 -7.09
N LEU A 31 -2.36 -3.58 -5.96
CA LEU A 31 -3.34 -4.53 -5.42
C LEU A 31 -4.68 -3.83 -5.10
N VAL A 32 -4.67 -2.69 -4.42
CA VAL A 32 -5.88 -1.94 -4.07
C VAL A 32 -6.65 -1.51 -5.31
N ALA A 33 -5.97 -0.92 -6.30
CA ALA A 33 -6.59 -0.53 -7.57
C ALA A 33 -7.25 -1.73 -8.27
N LYS A 34 -6.55 -2.88 -8.32
CA LYS A 34 -7.09 -4.12 -8.89
C LYS A 34 -8.35 -4.61 -8.16
N THR A 35 -8.35 -4.59 -6.83
CA THR A 35 -9.52 -5.00 -6.01
C THR A 35 -10.73 -4.10 -6.26
N LYS A 36 -10.50 -2.80 -6.52
CA LYS A 36 -11.54 -1.83 -6.88
C LYS A 36 -11.93 -1.83 -8.36
N LYS A 37 -11.34 -2.72 -9.17
CA LYS A 37 -11.51 -2.75 -10.64
C LYS A 37 -11.13 -1.42 -11.31
N GLU A 38 -10.18 -0.70 -10.73
CA GLU A 38 -9.60 0.50 -11.32
C GLU A 38 -8.49 0.09 -12.28
N GLU A 39 -8.54 0.62 -13.50
CA GLU A 39 -7.52 0.35 -14.49
C GLU A 39 -6.22 1.06 -14.13
N GLN A 40 -5.12 0.31 -14.10
CA GLN A 40 -3.81 0.92 -13.98
C GLN A 40 -3.48 1.65 -15.27
N ARG A 41 -3.13 2.93 -15.14
CA ARG A 41 -2.74 3.74 -16.30
C ARG A 41 -1.45 3.20 -16.91
N THR A 42 -1.43 3.10 -18.23
CA THR A 42 -0.27 2.67 -19.00
C THR A 42 0.02 3.62 -20.17
N ALA A 43 1.24 3.58 -20.69
CA ALA A 43 1.63 4.28 -21.90
C ALA A 43 2.76 3.53 -22.64
N PRO A 44 2.93 3.73 -23.96
CA PRO A 44 4.13 3.30 -24.66
C PRO A 44 5.39 3.92 -24.04
N GLY A 45 6.42 3.10 -23.82
CA GLY A 45 7.70 3.56 -23.28
C GLY A 45 8.50 4.36 -24.30
N ILE A 46 9.26 5.36 -23.82
CA ILE A 46 10.14 6.19 -24.67
C ILE A 46 11.19 5.34 -25.40
N GLY A 47 11.69 4.28 -24.75
CA GLY A 47 12.61 3.29 -25.33
C GLY A 47 11.93 2.06 -25.94
N GLY A 48 10.61 2.08 -26.16
CA GLY A 48 9.80 0.91 -26.47
C GLY A 48 9.23 0.22 -25.23
N GLY A 49 8.38 -0.78 -25.45
CA GLY A 49 7.64 -1.48 -24.38
C GLY A 49 6.48 -0.68 -23.80
N VAL A 50 6.02 -1.08 -22.62
CA VAL A 50 4.89 -0.46 -21.89
C VAL A 50 5.36 0.02 -20.53
N VAL A 51 5.05 1.27 -20.21
CA VAL A 51 5.23 1.85 -18.88
C VAL A 51 3.91 1.78 -18.14
N MET A 52 3.95 1.20 -16.94
CA MET A 52 2.82 1.20 -16.00
C MET A 52 3.05 2.31 -14.98
N PHE A 53 2.07 3.21 -14.82
CA PHE A 53 2.18 4.28 -13.84
C PHE A 53 1.77 3.78 -12.45
N GLY A 54 2.59 4.08 -11.44
CA GLY A 54 2.23 3.88 -10.04
C GLY A 54 1.10 4.82 -9.59
N GLN A 55 0.43 4.44 -8.51
CA GLN A 55 -0.64 5.26 -7.93
C GLN A 55 -0.06 6.47 -7.20
N ARG A 56 -0.66 7.65 -7.42
CA ARG A 56 -0.21 8.89 -6.76
C ARG A 56 -0.89 9.01 -5.39
N THR A 57 -0.33 8.35 -4.39
CA THR A 57 -0.87 8.35 -3.01
C THR A 57 -1.00 9.75 -2.41
N SER A 58 -0.17 10.71 -2.84
CA SER A 58 -0.28 12.12 -2.44
C SER A 58 -1.56 12.83 -2.94
N LYS A 59 -2.28 12.24 -3.90
CA LYS A 59 -3.55 12.75 -4.43
C LYS A 59 -4.77 11.95 -3.96
N MET A 60 -4.56 10.91 -3.14
CA MET A 60 -5.63 10.08 -2.62
C MET A 60 -6.45 10.84 -1.58
N ARG A 61 -7.75 10.60 -1.58
CA ARG A 61 -8.67 10.96 -0.50
C ARG A 61 -8.35 10.12 0.73
N VAL A 62 -8.85 10.57 1.88
CA VAL A 62 -8.65 9.86 3.16
C VAL A 62 -9.17 8.41 3.09
N SER A 63 -10.33 8.17 2.47
CA SER A 63 -10.87 6.81 2.30
C SER A 63 -9.94 5.91 1.48
N GLU A 64 -9.41 6.40 0.37
CA GLU A 64 -8.47 5.65 -0.47
C GLU A 64 -7.16 5.35 0.27
N MET A 65 -6.67 6.31 1.08
CA MET A 65 -5.51 6.11 1.93
C MET A 65 -5.75 5.05 3.03
N ILE A 66 -6.96 5.01 3.59
CA ILE A 66 -7.37 3.98 4.56
C ILE A 66 -7.34 2.61 3.90
N ASP A 67 -7.89 2.46 2.69
CA ASP A 67 -7.87 1.18 1.95
C ASP A 67 -6.44 0.68 1.74
N VAL A 68 -5.50 1.58 1.42
CA VAL A 68 -4.08 1.23 1.29
C VAL A 68 -3.49 0.79 2.64
N ILE A 69 -3.75 1.52 3.72
CA ILE A 69 -3.27 1.15 5.07
C ILE A 69 -3.79 -0.21 5.50
N GLU A 70 -5.09 -0.47 5.31
CA GLU A 70 -5.72 -1.75 5.65
C GLU A 70 -5.15 -2.89 4.79
N ALA A 71 -4.90 -2.66 3.50
CA ALA A 71 -4.27 -3.65 2.62
C ALA A 71 -2.83 -3.99 3.04
N ILE A 72 -2.02 -2.99 3.44
CA ILE A 72 -0.66 -3.23 3.96
C ILE A 72 -0.74 -4.08 5.22
N TYR A 73 -1.61 -3.70 6.16
CA TYR A 73 -1.75 -4.40 7.43
C TYR A 73 -2.24 -5.84 7.25
N TRP A 74 -3.25 -6.05 6.39
CA TRP A 74 -3.74 -7.38 6.03
C TRP A 74 -2.62 -8.24 5.45
N PHE A 75 -1.92 -7.74 4.42
CA PHE A 75 -0.85 -8.49 3.78
C PHE A 75 0.29 -8.81 4.74
N GLY A 76 0.77 -7.82 5.52
CA GLY A 76 1.82 -8.03 6.50
C GLY A 76 1.41 -9.01 7.60
N SER A 77 0.15 -9.00 8.04
CA SER A 77 -0.35 -9.97 9.01
C SER A 77 -0.29 -11.40 8.47
N GLU A 78 -0.69 -11.62 7.20
CA GLU A 78 -0.56 -12.91 6.52
C GLU A 78 0.91 -13.36 6.37
N GLN A 79 1.84 -12.41 6.21
CA GLN A 79 3.28 -12.69 6.16
C GLN A 79 3.92 -12.83 7.55
N GLY A 80 3.16 -12.71 8.64
CA GLY A 80 3.68 -12.82 10.01
C GLY A 80 4.54 -11.62 10.45
N VAL A 81 4.35 -10.45 9.84
CA VAL A 81 5.06 -9.22 10.17
C VAL A 81 4.70 -8.76 11.57
N LYS A 82 5.72 -8.42 12.38
CA LYS A 82 5.53 -7.80 13.69
C LYS A 82 5.50 -6.29 13.49
N PHE A 83 4.32 -5.71 13.58
CA PHE A 83 4.14 -4.27 13.42
C PHE A 83 4.60 -3.48 14.63
N SER A 84 5.29 -2.36 14.38
CA SER A 84 5.79 -1.46 15.40
C SER A 84 4.68 -0.65 16.10
N GLU A 85 5.04 0.11 17.13
CA GLU A 85 4.10 1.05 17.78
C GLU A 85 3.72 2.19 16.81
N GLU A 86 4.65 2.67 15.98
CA GLU A 86 4.36 3.65 14.94
C GLU A 86 3.35 3.11 13.92
N SER A 87 3.50 1.85 13.51
CA SER A 87 2.52 1.15 12.67
C SER A 87 1.16 1.02 13.34
N SER A 88 1.16 0.69 14.64
CA SER A 88 -0.06 0.63 15.45
C SER A 88 -0.75 1.99 15.55
N ALA A 89 0.00 3.09 15.66
CA ALA A 89 -0.56 4.45 15.66
C ALA A 89 -1.21 4.81 14.32
N VAL A 90 -0.61 4.41 13.19
CA VAL A 90 -1.20 4.58 11.85
C VAL A 90 -2.51 3.79 11.72
N MET A 91 -2.55 2.57 12.22
CA MET A 91 -3.78 1.75 12.19
C MET A 91 -4.89 2.36 13.04
N ARG A 92 -4.58 2.89 14.23
CA ARG A 92 -5.53 3.62 15.06
C ARG A 92 -6.08 4.85 14.33
N TRP A 93 -5.23 5.61 13.65
CA TRP A 93 -5.65 6.74 12.81
C TRP A 93 -6.62 6.30 11.71
N ALA A 94 -6.32 5.21 10.99
CA ALA A 94 -7.17 4.71 9.93
C ALA A 94 -8.55 4.28 10.46
N GLN A 95 -8.59 3.54 11.57
CA GLN A 95 -9.84 3.10 12.21
C GLN A 95 -10.73 4.26 12.67
N GLN A 96 -10.14 5.33 13.20
CA GLN A 96 -10.88 6.52 13.64
C GLN A 96 -11.57 7.21 12.45
N HIS A 97 -10.86 7.38 11.34
CA HIS A 97 -11.36 8.08 10.16
C HIS A 97 -12.30 7.22 9.30
N ASN A 98 -12.20 5.89 9.39
CA ASN A 98 -13.16 4.98 8.77
C ASN A 98 -14.55 5.09 9.44
N ARG A 99 -14.60 5.15 10.79
CA ARG A 99 -15.87 5.30 11.55
C ARG A 99 -16.57 6.65 11.32
N SER A 100 -15.81 7.72 11.13
CA SER A 100 -16.36 9.05 10.81
C SER A 100 -16.97 9.16 9.41
N SER A 101 -16.69 8.19 8.53
CA SER A 101 -17.27 8.14 7.17
C SER A 101 -18.57 7.32 7.10
N ALA A 102 -18.92 6.62 8.19
CA ALA A 102 -20.10 5.76 8.30
C ALA A 102 -21.22 6.34 9.18
N ALA A 103 -21.03 7.54 9.73
CA ALA A 103 -22.00 8.31 10.52
C ALA A 103 -22.46 9.55 9.75
#